data_AF-A0A0M0BRZ3-F1
#
_entry.id   AF-A0A0M0BRZ3-F1
#
_cell.length_a   1.000
_cell.length_b   1.000
_cell.length_c   1.000
_cell.angle_alpha   90.00
_cell.angle_beta   90.00
_cell.angle_gamma   90.00
#
_symmetry.space_group_name_H-M   'P 1'
#
loop_
_entity.id
_entity.type
_entity.pdbx_description
1 polymer ?
#
loop_
_entity_poly.entity_id
_entity_poly.type
_entity_poly.pdbx_seq_one_letter_code
_entity_poly.pdbx_strand_id
1 'polypeptide(L)'
;MDRLEILGRVASKVAPGRSLAYSEAHVLKALQLIGSGESIGRQRLSNELGVGEGTMRTLIRRLKDEGLARSSRRGLSLTGPGLEVLSHLSGLLAETALDGTSITVGSRDYAVLVRGASAFIRRGVEQRDAALLSGAEGATTLLFDGERVGMPGTELRLEESTAQ
;
A
#
# COMPACT_ATOMS: atom_id res chain seq x y z
N MET A 1 5.59 12.97 15.72
CA MET A 1 5.87 12.92 14.27
C MET A 1 4.83 12.00 13.68
N ASP A 2 4.11 12.43 12.66
CA ASP A 2 3.12 11.57 12.02
C ASP A 2 3.86 10.39 11.36
N ARG A 3 3.49 9.17 11.76
CA ARG A 3 4.14 7.95 11.28
C ARG A 3 3.83 7.70 9.80
N LEU A 4 2.87 8.40 9.20
CA LEU A 4 2.58 8.36 7.77
C LEU A 4 3.53 9.25 6.95
N GLU A 5 3.98 10.38 7.50
CA GLU A 5 4.89 11.31 6.81
C GLU A 5 6.21 10.64 6.38
N ILE A 6 6.64 9.61 7.13
CA ILE A 6 7.86 8.84 6.82
C ILE A 6 7.79 8.20 5.43
N LEU A 7 6.61 7.73 5.01
CA LEU A 7 6.43 7.10 3.70
C LEU A 7 6.68 8.14 2.60
N GLY A 8 6.11 9.33 2.77
CA GLY A 8 6.33 10.47 1.89
C GLY A 8 7.79 10.91 1.86
N ARG A 9 8.51 10.91 2.99
CA ARG A 9 9.95 11.22 3.00
C ARG A 9 10.77 10.24 2.18
N VAL A 10 10.52 8.93 2.33
CA VAL A 10 11.19 7.90 1.53
C VAL A 10 10.85 8.05 0.04
N ALA A 11 9.59 8.34 -0.28
CA ALA A 11 9.09 8.54 -1.65
C ALA A 11 9.33 9.96 -2.22
N SER A 12 10.00 10.84 -1.48
CA SER A 12 10.22 12.23 -1.89
C SER A 12 11.32 12.38 -2.96
N LYS A 13 11.12 13.36 -3.86
CA LYS A 13 12.04 13.68 -4.96
C LYS A 13 13.46 13.92 -4.45
N VAL A 14 14.43 13.37 -5.17
CA VAL A 14 15.87 13.54 -4.87
C VAL A 14 16.39 14.88 -5.40
N ALA A 15 15.79 15.41 -6.48
CA ALA A 15 16.16 16.67 -7.12
C ALA A 15 14.98 17.24 -7.95
N PRO A 16 14.97 18.54 -8.28
CA PRO A 16 14.00 19.12 -9.21
C PRO A 16 14.00 18.35 -10.54
N GLY A 17 12.82 17.95 -11.02
CA GLY A 17 12.65 17.32 -12.35
C GLY A 17 12.81 15.80 -12.45
N ARG A 18 13.34 15.10 -11.44
CA ARG A 18 13.32 13.62 -11.38
C ARG A 18 12.35 13.12 -10.33
N SER A 19 11.17 12.67 -10.76
CA SER A 19 10.32 11.82 -9.93
C SER A 19 11.03 10.50 -9.64
N LEU A 20 10.79 9.94 -8.46
CA LEU A 20 11.18 8.56 -8.19
C LEU A 20 10.27 7.64 -9.01
N ALA A 21 10.83 6.53 -9.48
CA ALA A 21 10.07 5.50 -10.20
C ALA A 21 9.28 4.59 -9.25
N TYR A 22 9.04 5.02 -8.01
CA TYR A 22 8.25 4.34 -6.99
C TYR A 22 7.52 5.37 -6.14
N SER A 23 6.45 4.93 -5.47
CA SER A 23 5.53 5.75 -4.65
C SER A 23 5.51 5.28 -3.19
N GLU A 24 4.76 5.98 -2.35
CA GLU A 24 4.50 5.62 -0.95
C GLU A 24 3.92 4.21 -0.82
N ALA A 25 3.10 3.77 -1.78
CA ALA A 25 2.55 2.41 -1.82
C ALA A 25 3.67 1.36 -1.94
N HIS A 26 4.71 1.63 -2.74
CA HIS A 26 5.88 0.75 -2.83
C HIS A 26 6.69 0.73 -1.54
N VAL A 27 6.77 1.86 -0.83
CA VAL A 27 7.45 1.93 0.48
C VAL A 27 6.70 1.10 1.51
N LEU A 28 5.38 1.27 1.60
CA LEU A 28 4.51 0.46 2.47
C LEU A 28 4.67 -1.03 2.18
N LYS A 29 4.56 -1.43 0.90
CA LYS A 29 4.67 -2.84 0.51
C LYS A 29 6.07 -3.40 0.78
N ALA A 30 7.11 -2.59 0.62
CA ALA A 30 8.47 -2.98 1.00
C ALA A 30 8.58 -3.23 2.51
N LEU A 31 8.00 -2.37 3.36
CA LEU A 31 7.99 -2.59 4.80
C LEU A 31 7.27 -3.89 5.17
N GLN A 32 6.10 -4.15 4.58
CA GLN A 32 5.35 -5.41 4.78
C GLN A 32 6.18 -6.63 4.36
N LEU A 33 6.81 -6.60 3.19
CA LEU A 33 7.63 -7.71 2.67
C LEU A 33 8.90 -7.95 3.46
N ILE A 34 9.57 -6.90 3.95
CA ILE A 34 10.76 -7.01 4.78
C ILE A 34 10.38 -7.45 6.21
N GLY A 35 9.20 -7.06 6.69
CA GLY A 35 8.70 -7.35 8.03
C GLY A 35 8.01 -8.72 8.19
N SER A 36 7.76 -9.46 7.12
CA SER A 36 6.98 -10.71 7.14
C SER A 36 7.68 -11.92 7.81
N GLY A 37 8.92 -11.77 8.25
CA GLY A 37 9.60 -12.71 9.14
C GLY A 37 10.99 -13.12 8.67
N GLU A 38 11.10 -13.70 7.47
CA GLU A 38 12.39 -14.09 6.90
C GLU A 38 13.07 -12.90 6.22
N SER A 39 14.40 -12.80 6.39
CA SER A 39 15.17 -11.75 5.73
C SER A 39 15.07 -11.88 4.20
N ILE A 40 14.62 -10.82 3.53
CA ILE A 40 14.37 -10.83 2.08
C ILE A 40 15.58 -10.34 1.28
N GLY A 41 15.92 -11.04 0.20
CA GLY A 41 16.95 -10.62 -0.74
C GLY A 41 16.51 -9.44 -1.63
N ARG A 42 17.46 -8.61 -2.07
CA ARG A 42 17.18 -7.44 -2.93
C ARG A 42 16.49 -7.82 -4.24
N GLN A 43 16.92 -8.91 -4.88
CA GLN A 43 16.32 -9.38 -6.14
C GLN A 43 14.86 -9.76 -5.95
N ARG A 44 14.59 -10.57 -4.92
CA ARG A 44 13.22 -10.99 -4.59
C ARG A 44 12.35 -9.77 -4.30
N LEU A 45 12.83 -8.83 -3.48
CA LEU A 45 12.11 -7.60 -3.19
C LEU A 45 11.82 -6.78 -4.46
N SER A 46 12.78 -6.72 -5.41
CA SER A 46 12.61 -6.04 -6.71
C SER A 46 11.48 -6.67 -7.53
N ASN A 47 11.46 -8.00 -7.60
CA ASN A 47 10.47 -8.76 -8.37
C ASN A 47 9.07 -8.61 -7.75
N GLU A 48 8.94 -8.74 -6.43
CA GLU A 48 7.66 -8.61 -5.71
C GLU A 48 7.07 -7.19 -5.85
N LEU A 49 7.93 -6.16 -5.90
CA LEU A 49 7.49 -4.76 -6.05
C LEU A 49 7.34 -4.32 -7.51
N GLY A 50 7.74 -5.13 -8.49
CA GLY A 50 7.67 -4.77 -9.91
C GLY A 50 8.55 -3.57 -10.30
N VAL A 51 9.59 -3.26 -9.52
CA VAL A 51 10.49 -2.13 -9.78
C VAL A 51 11.86 -2.59 -10.26
N GLY A 52 12.48 -1.85 -11.16
CA GLY A 52 13.83 -2.16 -11.67
C GLY A 52 14.92 -2.05 -10.60
N GLU A 53 16.04 -2.75 -10.80
CA GLU A 53 17.12 -2.86 -9.81
C GLU A 53 17.73 -1.52 -9.37
N GLY A 54 17.87 -0.57 -10.30
CA GLY A 54 18.35 0.78 -9.99
C GLY A 54 17.41 1.55 -9.05
N THR A 55 16.11 1.39 -9.27
CA THR A 55 15.04 1.93 -8.41
C THR A 55 15.06 1.25 -7.05
N MET A 56 15.18 -0.08 -7.03
CA MET A 56 15.27 -0.87 -5.80
C MET A 56 16.47 -0.46 -4.92
N ARG A 57 17.64 -0.26 -5.53
CA ARG A 57 18.83 0.25 -4.82
C ARG A 57 18.57 1.59 -4.15
N THR A 58 17.82 2.47 -4.83
CA THR A 58 17.45 3.78 -4.30
C THR A 58 16.46 3.67 -3.14
N LEU A 59 15.42 2.86 -3.28
CA LEU A 59 14.44 2.60 -2.23
C LEU A 59 15.11 2.04 -0.96
N ILE A 60 15.94 1.01 -1.11
CA ILE A 60 16.66 0.39 0.01
C ILE A 60 17.58 1.39 0.69
N ARG A 61 18.30 2.21 -0.08
CA ARG A 61 19.15 3.27 0.49
C ARG A 61 18.31 4.23 1.33
N ARG A 62 17.19 4.72 0.80
CA ARG A 62 16.30 5.65 1.52
C ARG A 62 15.71 5.05 2.79
N LEU A 63 15.27 3.79 2.75
CA LEU A 63 14.79 3.07 3.93
C LEU A 63 15.88 2.98 5.02
N LYS A 64 17.14 2.81 4.63
CA LYS A 64 18.28 2.79 5.56
C LYS A 64 18.62 4.19 6.08
N ASP A 65 18.58 5.20 5.21
CA ASP A 65 18.87 6.60 5.56
C ASP A 65 17.84 7.12 6.59
N GLU A 66 16.56 6.72 6.47
CA GLU A 66 15.51 6.99 7.45
C GLU A 66 15.52 6.02 8.65
N GLY A 67 16.48 5.10 8.72
CA GLY A 67 16.66 4.18 9.85
C GLY A 67 15.58 3.09 9.97
N LEU A 68 14.79 2.82 8.92
CA LEU A 68 13.69 1.85 8.93
C LEU A 68 14.13 0.41 8.63
N ALA A 69 15.20 0.24 7.85
CA ALA A 69 15.70 -1.05 7.43
C ALA A 69 17.22 -1.16 7.57
N ARG A 70 17.71 -2.40 7.65
CA ARG A 70 19.14 -2.73 7.64
C ARG A 70 19.40 -3.91 6.71
N SER A 71 20.61 -3.98 6.18
CA SER A 71 21.06 -5.10 5.35
C SER A 71 22.05 -5.97 6.12
N SER A 72 21.95 -7.28 5.95
CA SER A 72 22.89 -8.28 6.47
C SER A 72 23.27 -9.27 5.38
N ARG A 73 24.17 -10.22 5.68
CA ARG A 73 24.48 -11.35 4.78
C ARG A 73 23.25 -12.21 4.44
N ARG A 74 22.21 -12.21 5.29
CA ARG A 74 20.99 -12.99 5.09
C ARG A 74 19.92 -12.25 4.26
N GLY A 75 20.09 -10.94 4.06
CA GLY A 75 19.11 -10.10 3.37
C GLY A 75 18.76 -8.82 4.14
N LEU A 76 17.65 -8.19 3.76
CA LEU A 76 17.07 -7.03 4.43
C LEU A 76 16.22 -7.46 5.61
N SER A 77 16.22 -6.62 6.65
CA SER A 77 15.34 -6.73 7.82
C SER A 77 14.95 -5.34 8.30
N LEU A 78 13.80 -5.22 8.96
CA LEU A 78 13.40 -3.97 9.61
C LEU A 78 14.22 -3.73 10.88
N THR A 79 14.39 -2.46 11.21
CA THR A 79 14.90 -2.02 12.52
C THR A 79 13.74 -1.91 13.52
N GLY A 80 14.05 -1.59 14.79
CA GLY A 80 13.01 -1.25 15.78
C GLY A 80 12.05 -0.15 15.29
N PRO A 81 12.57 1.02 14.86
CA PRO A 81 11.74 2.07 14.26
C PRO A 81 10.93 1.62 13.03
N GLY A 82 11.52 0.79 12.16
CA GLY A 82 10.81 0.24 11.00
C GLY A 82 9.62 -0.65 11.39
N LEU A 83 9.80 -1.49 12.43
CA LEU A 83 8.73 -2.32 12.98
C LEU A 83 7.63 -1.48 13.63
N GLU A 84 7.97 -0.41 14.32
CA GLU A 84 6.98 0.50 14.91
C GLU A 84 6.14 1.24 13.86
N VAL A 85 6.77 1.64 12.74
CA VAL A 85 6.07 2.22 11.60
C VAL A 85 5.14 1.19 10.97
N LEU A 86 5.64 -0.02 10.69
CA LEU A 86 4.82 -1.10 10.14
C LEU A 86 3.64 -1.45 11.05
N SER A 87 3.88 -1.61 12.36
CA SER A 87 2.83 -1.91 13.34
C SER A 87 1.76 -0.84 13.39
N HIS A 88 2.13 0.44 13.31
CA HIS A 88 1.16 1.52 13.25
C HIS A 88 0.30 1.46 11.97
N LEU A 89 0.93 1.24 10.82
CA LEU A 89 0.24 1.13 9.54
C LEU A 89 -0.69 -0.10 9.50
N SER A 90 -0.27 -1.24 10.05
CA SER A 90 -1.10 -2.44 10.20
C SER A 90 -2.30 -2.23 11.15
N GLY A 91 -2.24 -1.27 12.07
CA GLY A 91 -3.41 -0.88 12.86
C GLY A 91 -4.46 -0.10 12.07
N LEU A 92 -4.02 0.61 11.02
CA LEU A 92 -4.88 1.44 10.16
C LEU A 92 -5.37 0.68 8.92
N LEU A 93 -4.61 -0.33 8.48
CA LEU A 93 -4.81 -1.04 7.22
C LEU A 93 -5.01 -2.53 7.46
N ALA A 94 -6.00 -3.11 6.77
CA ALA A 94 -6.09 -4.54 6.58
C ALA A 94 -6.26 -4.83 5.08
N GLU A 95 -5.60 -5.85 4.57
CA GLU A 95 -5.61 -6.15 3.14
C GLU A 95 -5.73 -7.65 2.89
N THR A 96 -6.45 -8.02 1.83
CA THR A 96 -6.58 -9.42 1.42
C THR A 96 -6.75 -9.53 -0.08
N ALA A 97 -6.21 -10.61 -0.65
CA ALA A 97 -6.61 -11.03 -1.98
C ALA A 97 -8.04 -11.55 -1.93
N LEU A 98 -8.77 -11.32 -3.01
CA LEU A 98 -10.10 -11.84 -3.24
C LEU A 98 -10.07 -12.62 -4.57
N ASP A 99 -10.70 -13.79 -4.56
CA ASP A 99 -11.07 -14.44 -5.81
C ASP A 99 -12.10 -13.56 -6.51
N GLY A 100 -12.02 -13.42 -7.84
CA GLY A 100 -12.76 -12.40 -8.61
C GLY A 100 -14.20 -12.20 -8.12
N THR A 101 -14.54 -10.96 -7.78
CA THR A 101 -15.85 -10.61 -7.20
C THR A 101 -16.80 -10.09 -8.28
N SER A 102 -18.11 -10.21 -8.04
CA SER A 102 -19.14 -9.64 -8.94
C SER A 102 -19.17 -8.10 -8.96
N ILE A 103 -18.32 -7.44 -8.16
CA ILE A 103 -18.32 -5.99 -7.93
C ILE A 103 -17.19 -5.30 -8.72
N THR A 104 -16.26 -6.06 -9.32
CA THR A 104 -15.19 -5.54 -10.17
C THR A 104 -15.18 -6.25 -11.53
N VAL A 105 -14.41 -5.72 -12.47
CA VAL A 105 -14.28 -6.27 -13.84
C VAL A 105 -13.12 -7.28 -13.94
N GLY A 106 -12.24 -7.32 -12.93
CA GLY A 106 -10.96 -8.03 -12.98
C GLY A 106 -11.07 -9.51 -12.59
N SER A 107 -10.19 -10.33 -13.18
CA SER A 107 -10.07 -11.77 -12.86
C SER A 107 -9.45 -12.05 -11.49
N ARG A 108 -8.83 -11.05 -10.86
CA ARG A 108 -8.28 -11.08 -9.50
C ARG A 108 -8.53 -9.75 -8.84
N ASP A 109 -8.96 -9.80 -7.59
CA ASP A 109 -9.27 -8.62 -6.80
C ASP A 109 -8.36 -8.52 -5.58
N TYR A 110 -8.18 -7.30 -5.11
CA TYR A 110 -7.47 -7.02 -3.87
C TYR A 110 -8.23 -5.97 -3.08
N ALA A 111 -8.61 -6.32 -1.86
CA ALA A 111 -9.31 -5.41 -0.96
C ALA A 111 -8.36 -4.82 0.06
N VAL A 112 -8.47 -3.51 0.28
CA VAL A 112 -7.75 -2.78 1.32
C VAL A 112 -8.75 -2.00 2.15
N LEU A 113 -8.88 -2.36 3.42
CA LEU A 113 -9.62 -1.62 4.43
C LEU A 113 -8.72 -0.53 5.01
N VAL A 114 -9.18 0.72 4.95
CA VAL A 114 -8.51 1.87 5.57
C VAL A 114 -9.39 2.47 6.66
N ARG A 115 -8.94 2.38 7.92
CA ARG A 115 -9.70 2.85 9.08
C ARG A 115 -9.56 4.36 9.26
N GLY A 116 -10.65 5.03 9.64
CA GLY A 116 -10.66 6.46 9.96
C GLY A 116 -10.49 7.39 8.75
N ALA A 117 -10.58 6.87 7.53
CA ALA A 117 -10.32 7.64 6.31
C ALA A 117 -11.58 8.13 5.57
N SER A 118 -12.78 7.71 5.99
CA SER A 118 -14.04 7.99 5.26
C SER A 118 -14.28 9.49 5.02
N ALA A 119 -13.94 10.34 5.98
CA ALA A 119 -14.10 11.80 5.88
C ALA A 119 -13.24 12.45 4.77
N PHE A 120 -12.19 11.77 4.30
CA PHE A 120 -11.33 12.26 3.21
C PHE A 120 -11.82 11.79 1.83
N ILE A 121 -12.82 10.92 1.77
CA ILE A 121 -13.35 10.37 0.52
C ILE A 121 -14.56 11.19 0.08
N ARG A 122 -14.51 11.73 -1.14
CA ARG A 122 -15.63 12.46 -1.73
C ARG A 122 -16.51 11.57 -2.60
N ARG A 123 -15.98 11.14 -3.74
CA ARG A 123 -16.74 10.36 -4.74
C ARG A 123 -16.13 9.01 -5.06
N GLY A 124 -14.96 8.68 -4.52
CA GLY A 124 -14.24 7.43 -4.85
C GLY A 124 -13.60 7.41 -6.24
N VAL A 125 -13.92 8.40 -7.08
CA VAL A 125 -13.37 8.53 -8.45
C VAL A 125 -11.87 8.80 -8.39
N GLU A 126 -11.42 9.61 -7.42
CA GLU A 126 -10.01 9.91 -7.22
C GLU A 126 -9.19 8.64 -6.91
N GLN A 127 -9.74 7.74 -6.09
CA GLN A 127 -9.13 6.45 -5.76
C GLN A 127 -9.12 5.52 -6.98
N ARG A 128 -10.22 5.48 -7.75
CA ARG A 128 -10.28 4.71 -8.99
C ARG A 128 -9.26 5.17 -10.01
N ASP A 129 -9.19 6.47 -10.27
CA ASP A 129 -8.26 7.02 -11.25
C ASP A 129 -6.79 6.79 -10.82
N ALA A 130 -6.49 6.90 -9.52
CA ALA A 130 -5.17 6.54 -8.98
C ALA A 130 -4.85 5.05 -9.15
N ALA A 131 -5.84 4.15 -8.96
CA ALA A 131 -5.67 2.72 -9.18
C ALA A 131 -5.45 2.39 -10.67
N LEU A 132 -6.22 2.99 -11.57
CA LEU A 132 -6.05 2.86 -13.02
C LEU A 132 -4.66 3.32 -13.48
N LEU A 133 -4.21 4.49 -13.00
CA LEU A 133 -2.85 4.99 -13.28
C LEU A 133 -1.75 4.07 -12.73
N SER A 134 -2.06 3.28 -11.71
CA SER A 134 -1.15 2.29 -11.12
C SER A 134 -1.22 0.92 -11.79
N GLY A 135 -2.03 0.77 -12.85
CA GLY A 135 -2.13 -0.45 -13.66
C GLY A 135 -3.28 -1.39 -13.29
N ALA A 136 -4.19 -0.98 -12.41
CA ALA A 136 -5.42 -1.74 -12.17
C ALA A 136 -6.40 -1.61 -13.35
N GLU A 137 -7.29 -2.59 -13.54
CA GLU A 137 -8.39 -2.51 -14.53
C GLU A 137 -9.55 -1.64 -14.03
N GLY A 138 -9.65 -1.44 -12.72
CA GLY A 138 -10.62 -0.59 -12.05
C GLY A 138 -10.41 -0.59 -10.54
N ALA A 139 -11.19 0.22 -9.83
CA ALA A 139 -11.31 0.11 -8.38
C ALA A 139 -12.67 0.64 -7.93
N THR A 140 -13.21 0.00 -6.90
CA THR A 140 -14.45 0.41 -6.24
C THR A 140 -14.12 0.87 -4.83
N THR A 141 -14.57 2.07 -4.46
CA THR A 141 -14.41 2.60 -3.10
C THR A 141 -15.73 2.46 -2.37
N LEU A 142 -15.67 1.88 -1.17
CA LEU A 142 -16.82 1.70 -0.29
C LEU A 142 -16.53 2.35 1.06
N LEU A 143 -17.56 2.96 1.65
CA LEU A 143 -17.51 3.56 2.98
C LEU A 143 -18.25 2.66 3.97
N PHE A 144 -17.65 2.44 5.13
CA PHE A 144 -18.25 1.70 6.23
C PHE A 144 -18.27 2.57 7.49
N ASP A 145 -19.45 2.78 8.08
CA ASP A 145 -19.64 3.62 9.28
C ASP A 145 -19.67 2.82 10.59
N GLY A 146 -19.55 1.49 10.53
CA GLY A 146 -19.69 0.59 11.67
C GLY A 146 -20.96 -0.26 11.60
N GLU A 147 -21.96 0.17 10.85
CA GLU A 147 -23.22 -0.55 10.65
C GLU A 147 -23.50 -0.82 9.16
N ARG A 148 -23.12 0.10 8.28
CA ARG A 148 -23.55 0.12 6.87
C ARG A 148 -22.39 0.31 5.92
N VAL A 149 -22.45 -0.41 4.79
CA VAL A 149 -21.55 -0.25 3.63
C VAL A 149 -22.29 0.50 2.52
N GLY A 150 -21.67 1.53 1.96
CA GLY A 150 -22.24 2.30 0.85
C GLY A 150 -21.19 2.91 -0.08
N MET A 151 -21.60 3.26 -1.30
CA MET A 151 -20.73 3.97 -2.24
C MET A 151 -20.66 5.47 -1.90
N PRO A 152 -19.48 6.12 -2.00
CA PRO A 152 -19.36 7.56 -1.81
C PRO A 152 -20.28 8.33 -2.77
N GLY A 153 -20.98 9.34 -2.24
CA GLY A 153 -21.84 10.22 -3.04
C GLY A 153 -23.14 9.61 -3.56
N THR A 154 -23.47 8.38 -3.14
CA THR A 154 -24.73 7.71 -3.53
C THR A 154 -25.42 7.12 -2.30
N GLU A 155 -26.76 7.11 -2.27
CA GLU A 155 -27.54 6.39 -1.24
C GLU A 155 -27.59 4.87 -1.47
N LEU A 156 -26.89 4.36 -2.50
CA LEU A 156 -26.91 2.97 -2.92
C LEU A 156 -26.22 2.06 -1.89
N ARG A 157 -27.03 1.13 -1.37
CA ARG A 157 -26.62 0.05 -0.47
C ARG A 157 -26.08 -1.11 -1.28
N LEU A 158 -25.01 -1.73 -0.81
CA LEU A 158 -24.66 -3.07 -1.25
C LEU A 158 -25.44 -4.05 -0.38
N GLU A 159 -26.39 -4.78 -0.96
CA GLU A 159 -27.04 -5.87 -0.26
C GLU A 159 -26.06 -7.02 -0.08
N GLU A 160 -26.11 -7.68 1.08
CA GLU A 160 -25.34 -8.89 1.33
C GLU A 160 -25.73 -9.94 0.29
N SER A 161 -24.84 -10.20 -0.67
CA SER A 161 -24.89 -11.46 -1.40
C SER A 161 -24.56 -12.55 -0.37
N THR A 162 -25.61 -13.14 0.21
CA THR A 162 -25.48 -14.30 1.09
C THR A 162 -24.74 -15.36 0.28
N ALA A 163 -23.46 -15.58 0.60
CA ALA A 163 -22.73 -16.73 0.10
C ALA A 163 -23.47 -17.96 0.65
N GLN A 164 -24.17 -18.65 -0.25
CA GLN A 164 -24.80 -19.94 0.01
C GLN A 164 -23.78 -21.05 -0.21
#